data_AF-A0A661AKS3-F1
#
_entry.id   AF-A0A661AKS3-F1
#
_cell.length_a   1.000
_cell.length_b   1.000
_cell.length_c   1.000
_cell.angle_alpha   90.00
_cell.angle_beta   90.00
_cell.angle_gamma   90.00
#
_symmetry.space_group_name_H-M   'P 1'
#
loop_
_entity.id
_entity.type
_entity.pdbx_description
1 polymer ?
#
loop_
_entity_poly.entity_id
_entity_poly.type
_entity_poly.pdbx_seq_one_letter_code
_entity_poly.pdbx_strand_id
1 'polypeptide(L)'
;MFKISNCLFIYTETPLHPGSGTSLGYVDLPVQREKHTGFPMIQASGIKGALREEMEESPEDRKKVEVIFGKWESSNTASCVSFSDGRLLLFPVPSFRSVFAWATCPFLLKRFERDMEWAGKK
;
A
#
# COMPACT_ATOMS: atom_id res chain seq x y z
N MET A 1 -10.79 11.48 -13.66
CA MET A 1 -11.65 11.67 -12.48
C MET A 1 -12.29 10.33 -12.15
N PHE A 2 -12.21 9.86 -10.90
CA PHE A 2 -12.68 8.53 -10.50
C PHE A 2 -14.18 8.52 -10.19
N LYS A 3 -14.88 7.42 -10.50
CA LYS A 3 -16.31 7.24 -10.18
C LYS A 3 -16.54 6.78 -8.74
N ILE A 4 -15.63 5.96 -8.23
CA ILE A 4 -15.68 5.36 -6.90
C ILE A 4 -14.28 5.47 -6.31
N SER A 5 -14.19 5.87 -5.05
CA SER A 5 -12.97 5.85 -4.24
C SER A 5 -13.25 5.09 -2.94
N ASN A 6 -12.31 4.26 -2.52
CA ASN A 6 -12.40 3.47 -1.28
C ASN A 6 -11.05 3.50 -0.56
N CYS A 7 -11.08 3.32 0.75
CA CYS A 7 -9.88 3.18 1.57
C CYS A 7 -9.61 1.69 1.82
N LEU A 8 -8.36 1.26 1.58
CA LEU A 8 -7.89 -0.09 1.88
C LEU A 8 -6.99 -0.04 3.12
N PHE A 9 -7.36 -0.77 4.16
CA PHE A 9 -6.52 -0.97 5.34
C PHE A 9 -5.73 -2.27 5.19
N ILE A 10 -4.41 -2.17 5.39
CA ILE A 10 -3.51 -3.32 5.33
C ILE A 10 -3.04 -3.60 6.75
N TYR A 11 -3.44 -4.76 7.28
CA TYR A 11 -2.97 -5.28 8.56
C TYR A 11 -1.98 -6.41 8.31
N THR A 12 -0.76 -6.27 8.82
CA THR A 12 0.30 -7.25 8.61
C THR A 12 0.28 -8.28 9.74
N GLU A 13 -0.15 -9.51 9.44
CA GLU A 13 -0.11 -10.63 10.40
C GLU A 13 1.31 -11.17 10.60
N THR A 14 2.11 -11.15 9.53
CA THR A 14 3.52 -11.54 9.53
C THR A 14 4.41 -10.34 9.24
N PRO A 15 5.70 -10.35 9.63
CA PRO A 15 6.64 -9.30 9.25
C PRO A 15 6.70 -9.13 7.73
N LEU A 16 6.36 -7.94 7.26
CA LEU A 16 6.34 -7.60 5.83
C LEU A 16 7.61 -6.84 5.43
N HIS A 17 8.24 -7.27 4.33
CA HIS A 17 9.42 -6.60 3.76
C HIS A 17 9.10 -6.00 2.38
N PRO A 18 8.63 -4.74 2.30
CA PRO A 18 8.55 -4.03 1.02
C PRO A 18 9.97 -3.57 0.63
N GLY A 19 10.66 -4.33 -0.22
CA GLY A 19 12.06 -4.04 -0.56
C GLY A 19 12.23 -2.78 -1.42
N SER A 20 13.21 -1.93 -1.10
CA SER A 20 13.56 -0.74 -1.92
C SER A 20 14.82 -0.93 -2.77
N GLY A 21 15.28 -2.17 -2.94
CA GLY A 21 16.57 -2.49 -3.59
C GLY A 21 17.72 -2.53 -2.58
N THR A 22 18.95 -2.61 -3.09
CA THR A 22 20.17 -2.58 -2.26
C THR A 22 20.61 -1.16 -1.96
N SER A 23 21.10 -0.93 -0.75
CA SER A 23 21.65 0.36 -0.34
C SER A 23 23.10 0.22 0.08
N LEU A 24 23.91 1.26 -0.16
CA LEU A 24 25.26 1.41 0.41
C LEU A 24 25.24 1.80 1.90
N GLY A 25 24.06 1.77 2.54
CA GLY A 25 23.89 2.08 3.95
C GLY A 25 24.30 0.93 4.87
N TYR A 26 24.05 1.10 6.17
CA TYR A 26 24.32 0.09 7.19
C TYR A 26 23.44 -1.17 7.05
N VAL A 27 22.29 -1.04 6.40
CA VAL A 27 21.36 -2.15 6.13
C VAL A 27 21.39 -2.43 4.64
N ASP A 28 21.79 -3.65 4.27
CA ASP A 28 21.95 -4.06 2.86
C ASP A 28 20.63 -4.00 2.08
N LEU A 29 19.56 -4.53 2.70
CA LEU A 29 18.21 -4.60 2.14
C LEU A 29 17.25 -3.78 3.00
N PRO A 30 17.18 -2.45 2.80
CA PRO A 30 16.23 -1.62 3.51
C PRO A 30 14.79 -1.82 3.01
N VAL A 31 13.85 -1.62 3.93
CA VAL A 31 12.43 -1.48 3.59
C VAL A 31 12.16 -0.13 2.94
N GLN A 32 11.14 -0.09 2.08
CA GLN A 32 10.64 1.12 1.44
C GLN A 32 10.21 2.16 2.47
N ARG A 33 10.66 3.39 2.24
CA ARG A 33 10.39 4.55 3.09
C ARG A 33 10.02 5.76 2.25
N GLU A 34 9.16 6.59 2.81
CA GLU A 34 8.83 7.89 2.24
C GLU A 34 10.02 8.85 2.41
N LYS A 35 10.50 9.44 1.31
CA LYS A 35 11.75 10.22 1.31
C LYS A 35 11.74 11.44 2.24
N HIS A 36 10.59 12.08 2.43
CA HIS A 36 10.50 13.33 3.18
C HIS A 36 10.17 13.15 4.68
N THR A 37 9.53 12.05 5.06
CA THR A 37 9.22 11.73 6.47
C THR A 37 10.11 10.64 7.06
N GLY A 38 10.66 9.76 6.21
CA GLY A 38 11.35 8.55 6.61
C GLY A 38 10.42 7.42 7.09
N PHE A 39 9.09 7.60 7.06
CA PHE A 39 8.16 6.57 7.49
C PHE A 39 8.17 5.36 6.56
N PRO A 40 8.02 4.12 7.08
CA PRO A 40 7.79 2.94 6.27
C PRO A 40 6.57 3.13 5.36
N MET A 41 6.68 2.67 4.12
CA MET A 41 5.58 2.69 3.16
C MET A 41 5.63 1.45 2.27
N ILE A 42 4.51 1.15 1.61
CA ILE A 42 4.43 0.17 0.53
C ILE A 42 4.08 0.94 -0.74
N GLN A 43 4.92 0.88 -1.77
CA GLN A 43 4.62 1.53 -3.04
C GLN A 43 3.34 0.98 -3.67
N ALA A 44 2.55 1.87 -4.29
CA ALA A 44 1.31 1.53 -4.97
C ALA A 44 1.49 0.45 -6.04
N SER A 45 2.64 0.44 -6.72
CA SER A 45 3.01 -0.59 -7.70
C SER A 45 3.09 -1.99 -7.08
N GLY A 46 3.66 -2.10 -5.88
CA GLY A 46 3.75 -3.36 -5.14
C GLY A 46 2.37 -3.87 -4.72
N ILE A 47 1.51 -2.99 -4.21
CA ILE A 47 0.12 -3.33 -3.86
C ILE A 47 -0.66 -3.77 -5.10
N LYS A 48 -0.55 -3.00 -6.20
CA LYS A 48 -1.20 -3.32 -7.48
C LYS A 48 -0.73 -4.67 -8.03
N GLY A 49 0.58 -4.96 -7.95
CA GLY A 49 1.16 -6.21 -8.41
C GLY A 49 0.65 -7.40 -7.62
N ALA A 50 0.69 -7.34 -6.29
CA ALA A 50 0.23 -8.41 -5.43
C ALA A 50 -1.27 -8.72 -5.62
N LEU A 51 -2.13 -7.70 -5.70
CA LEU A 51 -3.57 -7.89 -5.95
C LEU A 51 -3.86 -8.41 -7.36
N ARG A 52 -3.04 -8.02 -8.35
CA ARG A 52 -3.18 -8.52 -9.71
C ARG A 52 -2.85 -10.01 -9.77
N GLU A 53 -1.74 -10.42 -9.17
CA GLU A 53 -1.27 -11.81 -9.12
C GLU A 53 -2.31 -12.72 -8.47
N GLU A 54 -2.83 -12.34 -7.30
CA GLU A 54 -3.91 -13.06 -6.60
C GLU A 54 -5.14 -13.28 -7.50
N MET A 55 -5.55 -12.25 -8.27
CA MET A 55 -6.70 -12.38 -9.17
C MET A 55 -6.39 -13.17 -10.45
N GLU A 56 -5.11 -13.30 -10.84
CA GLU A 56 -4.69 -14.10 -12.00
C GLU A 56 -4.68 -15.61 -11.70
N GLU A 57 -4.63 -16.02 -10.42
CA GLU A 57 -4.70 -17.44 -10.04
C GLU A 57 -6.02 -18.11 -10.43
N SER A 58 -7.10 -17.33 -10.57
CA SER A 58 -8.42 -17.82 -11.00
C SER A 58 -8.57 -17.74 -12.53
N PRO A 59 -8.61 -18.87 -13.27
CA PRO A 59 -8.60 -18.86 -14.75
C PRO A 59 -9.80 -18.16 -15.38
N GLU A 60 -10.94 -18.12 -14.67
CA GLU A 60 -12.19 -17.52 -15.12
C GLU A 60 -12.13 -15.99 -15.17
N ASP A 61 -11.20 -15.37 -14.44
CA ASP A 61 -11.15 -13.93 -14.22
C ASP A 61 -10.15 -13.18 -15.11
N ARG A 62 -9.43 -13.88 -15.98
CA ARG A 62 -8.35 -13.28 -16.82
C ARG A 62 -8.80 -12.04 -17.60
N LYS A 63 -10.01 -12.05 -18.18
CA LYS A 63 -10.57 -10.87 -18.87
C LYS A 63 -10.86 -9.71 -17.92
N LYS A 64 -11.31 -9.99 -16.70
CA LYS A 64 -11.58 -8.95 -15.68
C LYS A 64 -10.27 -8.33 -15.19
N VAL A 65 -9.25 -9.15 -14.95
CA VAL A 65 -7.92 -8.68 -14.55
C VAL A 65 -7.35 -7.70 -15.58
N GLU A 66 -7.41 -8.03 -16.87
CA GLU A 66 -6.91 -7.16 -17.94
C GLU A 66 -7.62 -5.80 -17.97
N VAL A 67 -8.94 -5.78 -17.72
CA VAL A 67 -9.73 -4.53 -17.67
C VAL A 67 -9.39 -3.71 -16.42
N ILE A 68 -9.27 -4.37 -15.26
CA ILE A 68 -9.01 -3.71 -13.98
C ILE A 68 -7.58 -3.17 -13.95
N PHE A 69 -6.58 -4.02 -14.18
CA PHE A 69 -5.16 -3.72 -13.98
C PHE A 69 -4.41 -3.28 -15.25
N GLY A 70 -4.99 -3.50 -16.43
CA GLY A 70 -4.38 -3.22 -17.74
C GLY A 70 -3.66 -4.44 -18.33
N LYS A 71 -3.56 -4.45 -19.67
CA LYS A 71 -2.84 -5.50 -20.43
C LYS A 71 -1.32 -5.32 -20.32
N TRP A 72 -0.59 -6.45 -20.39
CA TRP A 72 0.88 -6.45 -20.33
C TRP A 72 1.52 -6.01 -21.66
N GLU A 73 0.96 -6.46 -22.79
CA GLU A 73 1.62 -6.35 -24.09
C GLU A 73 1.12 -5.19 -24.97
N SER A 74 -0.08 -4.67 -24.71
CA SER A 74 -0.68 -3.62 -25.55
C SER A 74 -0.73 -2.28 -24.82
N SER A 75 0.03 -1.30 -25.31
CA SER A 75 0.07 0.09 -24.80
C SER A 75 -1.25 0.87 -24.95
N ASN A 76 -2.25 0.32 -25.65
CA ASN A 76 -3.48 1.02 -26.00
C ASN A 76 -4.58 1.01 -24.93
N THR A 77 -4.40 0.35 -23.78
CA THR A 77 -5.46 0.29 -22.75
C THR A 77 -4.90 0.55 -21.35
N ALA A 78 -5.35 1.64 -20.74
CA ALA A 78 -4.99 2.01 -19.37
C ALA A 78 -5.79 1.19 -18.34
N SER A 79 -5.26 1.09 -17.12
CA SER A 79 -5.95 0.42 -16.01
C SER A 79 -7.16 1.23 -15.53
N CYS A 80 -8.25 0.53 -15.17
CA CYS A 80 -9.45 1.15 -14.63
C CYS A 80 -9.31 1.55 -13.15
N VAL A 81 -8.35 0.98 -12.44
CA VAL A 81 -8.05 1.30 -11.03
C VAL A 81 -6.72 2.05 -10.89
N SER A 82 -6.66 2.89 -9.86
CA SER A 82 -5.45 3.59 -9.44
C SER A 82 -5.29 3.36 -7.94
N PHE A 83 -4.09 2.94 -7.54
CA PHE A 83 -3.74 2.71 -6.14
C PHE A 83 -2.90 3.87 -5.64
N SER A 84 -3.15 4.30 -4.40
CA SER A 84 -2.22 5.13 -3.64
C SER A 84 -1.22 4.26 -2.90
N ASP A 85 -0.08 4.84 -2.52
CA ASP A 85 0.89 4.13 -1.68
C ASP A 85 0.26 3.74 -0.33
N GLY A 86 0.61 2.55 0.16
CA GLY A 86 0.27 2.08 1.49
C GLY A 86 1.09 2.84 2.54
N ARG A 87 0.42 3.73 3.27
CA ARG A 87 1.05 4.61 4.26
C ARG A 87 0.85 4.06 5.67
N LEU A 88 1.84 4.28 6.53
CA LEU A 88 1.75 3.88 7.93
C LEU A 88 0.62 4.64 8.66
N LEU A 89 -0.22 3.91 9.39
CA LEU A 89 -1.24 4.48 10.28
C LEU A 89 -0.97 4.16 11.74
N LEU A 90 -0.77 2.87 12.04
CA LEU A 90 -0.46 2.34 13.37
C LEU A 90 0.81 1.49 13.28
N PHE A 91 1.75 1.70 14.19
CA PHE A 91 2.97 0.90 14.29
C PHE A 91 3.01 0.17 15.64
N PRO A 92 3.28 -1.15 15.67
CA PRO A 92 3.34 -1.89 16.91
C PRO A 92 4.67 -1.58 17.63
N VAL A 93 4.59 -1.14 18.88
CA VAL A 93 5.76 -0.90 19.74
C VAL A 93 5.65 -1.68 21.05
N PRO A 94 6.74 -2.22 21.60
CA PRO A 94 6.72 -2.94 22.87
C PRO A 94 6.23 -2.02 24.00
N SER A 95 5.40 -2.57 24.90
CA SER A 95 4.78 -1.84 26.02
C SER A 95 4.86 -2.66 27.29
N PHE A 96 5.33 -2.05 28.38
CA PHE A 96 5.44 -2.71 29.69
C PHE A 96 4.10 -3.16 30.28
N ARG A 97 2.99 -2.48 29.95
CA ARG A 97 1.68 -2.75 30.56
C ARG A 97 0.80 -3.68 29.73
N SER A 98 1.05 -3.79 28.42
CA SER A 98 0.12 -4.43 27.47
C SER A 98 0.80 -5.28 26.40
N VAL A 99 2.00 -5.84 26.68
CA VAL A 99 2.88 -6.55 25.73
C VAL A 99 3.37 -5.64 24.59
N PHE A 100 2.46 -5.04 23.84
CA PHE A 100 2.71 -4.00 22.85
C PHE A 100 1.61 -2.94 22.86
N ALA A 101 1.81 -1.86 22.13
CA ALA A 101 0.83 -0.82 21.88
C ALA A 101 0.88 -0.39 20.42
N TRP A 102 -0.26 0.01 19.87
CA TRP A 102 -0.34 0.64 18.56
C TRP A 102 0.02 2.12 18.70
N ALA A 103 1.23 2.48 18.28
CA ALA A 103 1.70 3.86 18.27
C ALA A 103 1.29 4.57 16.98
N THR A 104 0.92 5.84 17.11
CA THR A 104 0.67 6.76 16.00
C THR A 104 1.07 8.18 16.42
N CYS A 105 0.93 9.16 15.53
CA CYS A 105 1.22 10.55 15.85
C CYS A 105 0.22 11.51 15.20
N PRO A 106 0.10 12.76 15.69
CA PRO A 106 -0.84 13.75 15.14
C PRO A 106 -0.66 13.99 13.64
N PHE A 107 0.56 13.85 13.12
CA PHE A 107 0.83 13.98 11.69
C PHE A 107 0.16 12.87 10.87
N LEU A 108 0.26 11.61 11.30
CA LEU A 108 -0.37 10.48 10.60
C LEU A 108 -1.90 10.57 10.66
N LEU A 109 -2.45 10.96 11.80
CA LEU A 109 -3.91 11.13 11.98
C LEU A 109 -4.47 12.22 11.06
N LYS A 110 -3.82 13.39 10.99
CA LYS A 110 -4.24 14.47 10.08
C LYS A 110 -4.10 14.08 8.61
N ARG A 111 -3.09 13.27 8.28
CA ARG A 111 -2.91 12.74 6.93
C ARG A 111 -4.02 11.75 6.58
N PHE A 112 -4.34 10.85 7.50
CA PHE A 112 -5.43 9.89 7.35
C PHE A 112 -6.79 10.59 7.18
N GLU A 113 -7.07 11.62 7.96
CA GLU A 113 -8.27 12.45 7.81
C GLU A 113 -8.38 13.01 6.38
N ARG A 114 -7.30 13.62 5.87
CA ARG A 114 -7.24 14.13 4.49
C ARG A 114 -7.44 13.04 3.43
N ASP A 115 -6.82 11.87 3.62
CA ASP A 115 -6.96 10.75 2.70
C ASP A 115 -8.42 10.20 2.71
N MET A 116 -9.10 10.21 3.86
CA MET A 116 -10.52 9.83 3.98
C MET A 116 -11.46 10.86 3.33
N GLU A 117 -11.14 12.16 3.43
CA GLU A 117 -11.86 13.21 2.70
C GLU A 117 -11.78 12.98 1.18
N TRP A 118 -10.62 12.59 0.65
CA TRP A 118 -10.46 12.21 -0.76
C TRP A 118 -11.23 10.94 -1.15
N ALA A 119 -11.38 10.01 -0.22
CA ALA A 119 -12.21 8.83 -0.39
C ALA A 119 -13.72 9.12 -0.30
N GLY A 120 -14.13 10.38 -0.03
CA GLY A 120 -15.54 10.76 0.13
C GLY A 120 -16.20 10.17 1.38
N LYS A 121 -15.39 9.79 2.38
CA LYS A 121 -15.84 9.26 3.67
C LYS A 121 -15.62 10.36 4.72
N LYS A 122 -16.70 11.02 5.14
CA LYS A 122 -16.75 11.93 6.30
C LYS A 122 -17.65 11.32 7.36
#